data_AF-A0A183SZK9-F1
#
_entry.id   AF-A0A183SZK9-F1
#
_cell.length_a   1.000
_cell.length_b   1.000
_cell.length_c   1.000
_cell.angle_alpha   90.00
_cell.angle_beta   90.00
_cell.angle_gamma   90.00
#
_symmetry.space_group_name_H-M   'P 1'
#
loop_
_entity.id
_entity.type
_entity.pdbx_description
1 polymer ?
#
loop_
_entity_poly.entity_id
_entity_poly.type
_entity_poly.pdbx_seq_one_letter_code
_entity_poly.pdbx_strand_id
1 'polypeptide(L)'
;MTLAGAVAACITEFIYNPDSGVAFDPWFKRWEDIFRVEFTKANDVWKVRLLLIKLVIKEHEWYTDLLLPKNPRDFTFDETVK
;
A
#
# COMPACT_ATOMS: atom_id res chain seq x y z
N MET A 1 15.04 -14.53 2.77
CA MET A 1 13.94 -13.68 3.28
C MET A 1 14.58 -12.46 3.91
N THR A 2 14.31 -11.25 3.41
CA THR A 2 14.84 -10.01 4.00
C THR A 2 13.95 -9.56 5.17
N LEU A 3 14.48 -8.79 6.12
CA LEU A 3 13.70 -8.23 7.23
C LEU A 3 12.51 -7.40 6.71
N ALA A 4 12.74 -6.60 5.66
CA ALA A 4 11.68 -5.82 5.02
C ALA A 4 10.56 -6.71 4.44
N GLY A 5 10.91 -7.85 3.83
CA GLY A 5 9.92 -8.81 3.33
C GLY A 5 9.13 -9.50 4.45
N ALA A 6 9.78 -9.78 5.58
CA ALA A 6 9.12 -10.35 6.76
C ALA A 6 8.12 -9.35 7.38
N VAL A 7 8.53 -8.10 7.55
CA VAL A 7 7.67 -7.03 8.07
C VAL A 7 6.52 -6.71 7.12
N ALA A 8 6.76 -6.70 5.80
CA ALA A 8 5.72 -6.53 4.78
C ALA A 8 4.66 -7.65 4.82
N ALA A 9 5.04 -8.87 5.19
CA ALA A 9 4.10 -9.97 5.35
C ALA A 9 3.16 -9.78 6.56
N CYS A 10 3.59 -9.05 7.60
CA CYS A 10 2.78 -8.76 8.79
C CYS A 10 1.69 -7.69 8.55
N ILE A 11 1.81 -6.87 7.51
CA ILE A 11 0.78 -5.88 7.16
C ILE A 11 -0.46 -6.63 6.68
N THR A 12 -1.57 -6.46 7.38
CA THR A 12 -2.85 -7.08 7.00
C THR A 12 -3.41 -6.39 5.77
N GLU A 13 -4.02 -7.16 4.88
CA GLU A 13 -4.80 -6.64 3.76
C GLU A 13 -5.88 -5.63 4.22
N PHE A 14 -6.08 -4.58 3.44
CA PHE A 14 -7.18 -3.63 3.59
C PHE A 14 -8.41 -4.21 2.90
N ILE A 15 -9.48 -4.34 3.65
CA ILE A 15 -10.78 -4.76 3.12
C ILE A 15 -11.74 -3.61 3.41
N TYR A 16 -12.19 -2.96 2.35
CA TYR A 16 -13.20 -1.91 2.50
C TYR A 16 -14.49 -2.51 3.04
N ASN A 17 -14.95 -2.01 4.18
CA ASN A 17 -16.21 -2.40 4.78
C ASN A 17 -16.89 -1.15 5.37
N PRO A 18 -17.91 -0.60 4.69
CA PRO A 18 -18.61 0.60 5.15
C PRO A 18 -19.42 0.36 6.43
N ASP A 19 -19.90 -0.87 6.66
CA ASP A 19 -20.73 -1.21 7.83
C ASP A 19 -19.90 -1.31 9.12
N SER A 20 -18.60 -1.62 9.01
CA SER A 20 -17.67 -1.67 10.15
C SER A 20 -16.87 -0.38 10.36
N GLY A 21 -17.10 0.65 9.54
CA GLY A 21 -16.35 1.91 9.60
C GLY A 21 -14.88 1.79 9.21
N VAL A 22 -14.51 0.72 8.49
CA VAL A 22 -13.13 0.48 8.04
C VAL A 22 -12.89 1.28 6.76
N ALA A 23 -12.42 2.52 6.94
CA ALA A 23 -11.90 3.38 5.88
C ALA A 23 -10.38 3.20 5.70
N PHE A 24 -9.85 3.75 4.60
CA PHE A 24 -8.41 3.67 4.30
C PHE A 24 -7.57 4.35 5.38
N ASP A 25 -7.87 5.58 5.78
CA ASP A 25 -7.01 6.35 6.70
C ASP A 25 -6.82 5.64 8.06
N PRO A 26 -7.89 5.13 8.73
CA PRO A 26 -7.72 4.39 9.98
C PRO A 26 -6.93 3.09 9.83
N TRP A 27 -6.98 2.43 8.66
CA TRP A 27 -6.17 1.24 8.39
C TRP A 27 -4.71 1.62 8.12
N PHE A 28 -4.48 2.62 7.27
CA PHE A 28 -3.13 3.05 6.90
C PHE A 28 -2.38 3.61 8.10
N LYS A 29 -3.05 4.38 8.97
CA LYS A 29 -2.47 4.92 10.22
C LYS A 29 -1.89 3.84 11.14
N ARG A 30 -2.42 2.60 11.11
CA ARG A 30 -1.87 1.47 11.89
C ARG A 30 -0.51 1.00 11.36
N TRP A 31 -0.23 1.25 10.09
CA TRP A 31 0.95 0.78 9.39
C TRP A 31 1.89 1.91 8.97
N GLU A 32 1.49 3.17 9.14
CA GLU A 32 2.24 4.36 8.71
C GLU A 32 3.69 4.36 9.23
N ASP A 33 3.90 4.04 10.51
CA ASP A 33 5.23 3.97 11.10
C ASP A 33 6.12 2.91 10.43
N ILE A 34 5.55 1.80 9.95
CA ILE A 34 6.30 0.79 9.20
C ILE A 34 6.81 1.40 7.88
N PHE A 35 5.99 2.17 7.17
CA PHE A 35 6.40 2.78 5.92
C PHE A 35 7.40 3.94 6.10
N ARG A 36 7.23 4.73 7.17
CA ARG A 36 8.07 5.91 7.44
C ARG A 36 9.38 5.55 8.14
N VAL A 37 9.36 4.59 9.06
CA VAL A 37 10.52 4.22 9.91
C VAL A 37 11.17 2.95 9.38
N GLU A 38 10.49 1.82 9.43
CA GLU A 38 11.08 0.50 9.09
C GLU A 38 11.47 0.40 7.62
N PHE A 39 10.69 1.03 6.74
CA PHE A 39 10.95 1.08 5.31
C PHE A 39 11.65 2.38 4.88
N THR A 40 12.25 3.15 5.78
CA THR A 40 12.93 4.41 5.42
C THR A 40 13.98 4.25 4.31
N LYS A 41 14.65 3.09 4.22
CA LYS A 41 15.66 2.78 3.19
C LYS A 41 15.08 2.21 1.90
N ALA A 42 13.81 1.83 1.88
CA ALA A 42 13.14 1.37 0.67
C ALA A 42 12.80 2.57 -0.21
N ASN A 43 12.90 2.39 -1.53
CA ASN A 43 12.46 3.43 -2.46
C ASN A 43 10.93 3.52 -2.51
N ASP A 44 10.43 4.68 -2.92
CA ASP A 44 9.00 4.96 -2.96
C ASP A 44 8.25 4.02 -3.90
N VAL A 45 8.84 3.65 -5.03
CA VAL A 45 8.27 2.70 -5.98
C VAL A 45 7.94 1.36 -5.30
N TRP A 46 8.82 0.88 -4.43
CA TRP A 46 8.59 -0.35 -3.67
C TRP A 46 7.51 -0.17 -2.61
N LYS A 47 7.49 0.96 -1.88
CA LYS A 47 6.47 1.26 -0.87
C LYS A 47 5.07 1.37 -1.49
N VAL A 48 4.96 2.08 -2.61
CA VAL A 48 3.72 2.24 -3.38
C VAL A 48 3.22 0.87 -3.87
N ARG A 49 4.10 0.05 -4.45
CA ARG A 49 3.75 -1.33 -4.86
C ARG A 49 3.25 -2.17 -3.69
N LEU A 50 3.90 -2.10 -2.53
CA LEU A 50 3.47 -2.84 -1.35
C LEU A 50 2.10 -2.37 -0.85
N LEU A 51 1.89 -1.05 -0.77
CA LEU A 51 0.62 -0.47 -0.36
C LEU A 51 -0.52 -0.93 -1.29
N LEU A 52 -0.30 -0.90 -2.60
CA LEU A 52 -1.25 -1.37 -3.61
C LEU A 52 -1.55 -2.88 -3.47
N ILE A 53 -0.54 -3.72 -3.26
CA ILE A 53 -0.74 -5.16 -3.02
C ILE A 53 -1.63 -5.40 -1.80
N LYS A 54 -1.45 -4.60 -0.75
CA LYS A 54 -2.21 -4.73 0.50
C LYS A 54 -3.61 -4.14 0.42
N LEU A 55 -3.92 -3.30 -0.56
CA LEU A 55 -5.22 -2.65 -0.70
C LEU A 55 -6.37 -3.56 -1.16
N VAL A 56 -6.18 -4.89 -1.20
CA VAL A 56 -7.08 -5.91 -1.77
C VAL A 56 -7.75 -5.38 -3.03
N ILE A 57 -6.96 -5.39 -4.09
CA ILE A 57 -7.45 -5.11 -5.43
C ILE A 57 -8.22 -6.35 -5.86
N LYS A 58 -9.50 -6.39 -5.50
CA LYS A 58 -10.40 -7.37 -6.08
C LYS A 58 -10.39 -7.11 -7.59
N GLU A 59 -9.86 -8.11 -8.28
CA GLU A 59 -9.73 -8.24 -9.72
C GLU A 59 -8.60 -7.41 -10.38
N HIS A 60 -7.66 -8.17 -10.92
CA HIS A 60 -6.55 -7.82 -11.80
C HIS A 60 -6.90 -6.79 -12.91
N GLU A 61 -8.19 -6.59 -13.23
CA GLU A 61 -8.71 -5.58 -14.15
C GLU A 61 -8.54 -4.15 -13.61
N TRP A 62 -8.82 -3.88 -12.33
CA TRP A 62 -8.63 -2.54 -11.76
C TRP A 62 -7.13 -2.19 -11.64
N TYR A 63 -6.28 -3.18 -11.37
CA TYR A 63 -4.82 -2.99 -11.39
C TYR A 63 -4.33 -2.58 -12.79
N THR A 64 -4.95 -3.12 -13.83
CA THR A 64 -4.66 -2.82 -15.23
C THR A 64 -5.20 -1.42 -15.57
N ASP A 65 -6.43 -1.07 -15.18
CA ASP A 65 -7.03 0.24 -15.45
C ASP A 65 -6.45 1.41 -14.61
N LEU A 66 -5.91 1.15 -13.42
CA LEU A 66 -5.28 2.17 -12.57
C LEU A 66 -3.82 2.43 -12.96
N LEU A 67 -3.11 1.42 -13.48
CA LEU A 67 -1.70 1.52 -13.92
C LEU A 67 -1.51 1.77 -15.42
N LEU A 68 -2.51 1.52 -16.26
CA LEU A 68 -2.38 1.76 -17.70
C LEU A 68 -2.42 3.23 -18.12
N PRO A 69 -3.05 4.18 -17.40
CA PRO A 69 -2.85 5.59 -17.71
C PRO A 69 -1.49 6.11 -17.22
N LYS A 70 -0.89 5.54 -16.16
CA LYS A 70 0.32 6.06 -15.49
C LYS A 70 1.16 4.97 -14.79
N ASN A 71 2.47 5.06 -14.95
CA ASN A 71 3.44 4.10 -14.40
C ASN A 71 3.50 4.23 -12.86
N PRO A 72 3.67 3.15 -12.08
CA PRO A 72 3.87 3.26 -10.62
C PRO A 72 5.16 4.02 -10.22
N ARG A 73 6.03 4.36 -11.19
CA ARG A 73 7.16 5.27 -11.03
C ARG A 73 6.77 6.75 -11.05
N ASP A 74 5.57 7.05 -11.50
CA ASP A 74 5.07 8.42 -11.67
C ASP A 74 4.43 8.97 -10.39
N PHE A 75 4.41 8.18 -9.31
CA PHE A 75 3.82 8.52 -8.02
C PHE A 75 4.84 8.33 -6.90
N THR A 76 4.91 9.33 -6.03
CA THR A 76 5.61 9.24 -4.76
C THR A 76 4.73 8.55 -3.71
N PHE A 77 5.37 8.08 -2.64
CA PHE A 77 4.64 7.49 -1.53
C PHE A 77 3.66 8.49 -0.90
N ASP A 78 4.09 9.74 -0.67
CA ASP A 78 3.25 10.78 -0.06
C ASP A 78 2.05 11.20 -0.93
N GLU A 79 2.13 11.06 -2.27
CA GLU A 79 0.97 11.26 -3.15
C GLU A 79 -0.07 10.14 -3.06
N THR A 80 0.36 8.93 -2.67
CA THR A 80 -0.50 7.74 -2.65
C THR A 80 -1.27 7.58 -1.33
N VAL A 81 -0.78 8.17 -0.24
CA VAL A 81 -1.34 8.02 1.11
C VAL A 81 -2.25 9.19 1.54
N LYS A 82 -2.61 10.06 0.59
CA LYS A 82 -3.50 11.21 0.80
C LYS A 82 -4.97 10.86 0.64
#